data_AF-A0AAW9T8Z1-F1
#
_entry.id   AF-A0AAW9T8Z1-F1
#
_cell.length_a   1.000
_cell.length_b   1.000
_cell.length_c   1.000
_cell.angle_alpha   90.00
_cell.angle_beta   90.00
_cell.angle_gamma   90.00
#
_symmetry.space_group_name_H-M   'P 1'
#
loop_
_entity.id
_entity.type
_entity.pdbx_description
1 polymer ?
#
loop_
_entity_poly.entity_id
_entity_poly.type
_entity_poly.pdbx_seq_one_letter_code
_entity_poly.pdbx_strand_id
1 'polypeptide(L)'
;MKKIAFTLLLLAGSIASMHAQAKFEHAQTRIQEGMSEFFVRPMVAELQMINKDCQEWSFNIFPGVSLSEISTAMLENAKANAAFKAAKLAGADIILGATFYVINNEKAKGLDVTVRGYPAKYVRFHNYGEGQLGTDDSKWIDPLQNGARIRAISVDNKQNKAVGNENRNK
;
A
#
# COMPACT_ATOMS: atom_id res chain seq x y z
N MET A 1 -68.86 -43.63 -66.88
CA MET A 1 -67.65 -42.82 -67.15
C MET A 1 -66.84 -42.66 -65.86
N LYS A 2 -66.27 -43.77 -65.39
CA LYS A 2 -65.17 -43.81 -64.42
C LYS A 2 -63.90 -43.89 -65.26
N LYS A 3 -62.85 -43.11 -64.97
CA LYS A 3 -61.44 -43.19 -65.46
C LYS A 3 -60.77 -41.85 -65.88
N ILE A 4 -61.44 -40.71 -65.85
CA ILE A 4 -60.81 -39.42 -66.24
C ILE A 4 -60.57 -38.48 -65.04
N ALA A 5 -61.28 -38.67 -63.93
CA ALA A 5 -61.16 -37.78 -62.77
C ALA A 5 -59.95 -38.05 -61.85
N PHE A 6 -59.17 -39.12 -62.08
CA PHE A 6 -58.10 -39.53 -61.16
C PHE A 6 -56.68 -39.28 -61.68
N THR A 7 -56.54 -38.84 -62.93
CA THR A 7 -55.23 -38.64 -63.59
C THR A 7 -54.78 -37.19 -63.67
N LEU A 8 -55.63 -36.21 -63.31
CA LEU A 8 -55.25 -34.80 -63.25
C LEU A 8 -54.83 -34.32 -61.85
N LEU A 9 -55.06 -35.12 -60.80
CA LEU A 9 -54.69 -34.79 -59.41
C LEU A 9 -53.26 -35.21 -59.05
N LEU A 10 -52.56 -35.89 -59.97
CA LEU A 10 -51.20 -36.43 -59.78
C LEU A 10 -50.11 -35.65 -60.54
N LEU A 11 -50.46 -34.52 -61.17
CA LEU A 11 -49.52 -33.72 -61.98
C LEU A 11 -49.29 -32.29 -61.46
N ALA A 12 -49.48 -32.07 -60.15
CA ALA A 12 -49.09 -30.83 -59.47
C ALA A 12 -48.24 -31.10 -58.20
N GLY A 13 -47.74 -32.33 -58.04
CA GLY A 13 -46.69 -32.63 -57.08
C GLY A 13 -45.34 -32.43 -57.75
N SER A 14 -44.76 -31.23 -57.63
CA SER A 14 -43.30 -30.97 -57.55
C SER A 14 -42.93 -29.53 -57.93
N ILE A 15 -43.19 -28.53 -57.08
CA ILE A 15 -42.34 -27.32 -57.08
C ILE A 15 -42.08 -26.86 -55.64
N ALA A 16 -40.82 -27.04 -55.25
CA ALA A 16 -40.05 -26.29 -54.25
C ALA A 16 -40.53 -26.30 -52.79
N SER A 17 -40.03 -27.29 -52.05
CA SER A 17 -39.55 -27.07 -50.68
C SER A 17 -38.49 -25.96 -50.71
N MET A 18 -38.89 -24.69 -50.56
CA MET A 18 -37.94 -23.59 -50.35
C MET A 18 -37.27 -23.80 -48.99
N HIS A 19 -36.10 -24.44 -48.99
CA HIS A 19 -35.12 -24.29 -47.92
C HIS A 19 -34.72 -22.81 -47.88
N ALA A 20 -35.31 -22.05 -46.97
CA ALA A 20 -34.76 -20.77 -46.56
C ALA A 20 -33.45 -21.07 -45.80
N GLN A 21 -32.35 -21.26 -46.53
CA GLN A 21 -31.03 -21.31 -45.94
C GLN A 21 -30.66 -19.88 -45.52
N ALA A 22 -31.01 -19.52 -44.29
CA ALA A 22 -30.58 -18.26 -43.68
C ALA A 22 -29.04 -18.23 -43.70
N LYS A 23 -28.46 -17.35 -44.52
CA LYS A 23 -27.02 -17.08 -44.50
C LYS A 23 -26.70 -16.41 -43.17
N PHE A 24 -26.11 -17.17 -42.26
CA PHE A 24 -25.56 -16.65 -41.01
C PHE A 24 -24.15 -16.12 -41.31
N GLU A 25 -24.00 -14.82 -41.34
CA GLU A 25 -22.71 -14.15 -41.41
C GLU A 25 -22.37 -13.62 -40.02
N HIS A 26 -21.26 -14.08 -39.45
CA HIS A 26 -20.77 -13.64 -38.15
C HIS A 26 -19.39 -13.01 -38.32
N ALA A 27 -19.35 -11.68 -38.29
CA ALA A 27 -18.11 -10.92 -38.21
C ALA A 27 -17.91 -10.49 -36.75
N GLN A 28 -16.97 -11.14 -36.05
CA GLN A 28 -16.58 -10.74 -34.71
C GLN A 28 -15.37 -9.80 -34.83
N THR A 29 -15.58 -8.49 -34.62
CA THR A 29 -14.45 -7.61 -34.30
C THR A 29 -14.08 -7.83 -32.84
N ARG A 30 -12.77 -7.86 -32.54
CA ARG A 30 -12.22 -8.14 -31.22
C ARG A 30 -12.95 -7.29 -30.17
N ILE A 31 -13.75 -7.90 -29.30
CA ILE A 31 -14.27 -7.22 -28.12
C ILE A 31 -13.08 -7.16 -27.14
N GLN A 32 -12.29 -6.11 -27.23
CA GLN A 32 -11.36 -5.78 -26.16
C GLN A 32 -12.22 -5.17 -25.06
N GLU A 33 -12.66 -5.99 -24.10
CA GLU A 33 -13.28 -5.48 -22.88
C GLU A 33 -12.34 -4.44 -22.29
N GLY A 34 -12.83 -3.22 -22.07
CA GLY A 34 -12.04 -2.15 -21.49
C GLY A 34 -11.61 -2.56 -20.08
N MET A 35 -10.38 -3.07 -19.96
CA MET A 35 -9.77 -3.31 -18.67
C MET A 35 -9.54 -1.96 -18.00
N SER A 36 -10.38 -1.60 -17.05
CA SER A 36 -10.15 -0.43 -16.19
C SER A 36 -9.17 -0.84 -15.09
N GLU A 37 -7.88 -0.82 -15.42
CA GLU A 37 -6.82 -0.96 -14.43
C GLU A 37 -6.62 0.40 -13.74
N PHE A 38 -6.88 0.44 -12.43
CA PHE A 38 -6.60 1.63 -11.63
C PHE A 38 -5.18 1.54 -11.07
N PHE A 39 -4.33 2.47 -11.47
CA PHE A 39 -2.99 2.62 -10.91
C PHE A 39 -2.99 3.69 -9.84
N VAL A 40 -2.66 3.30 -8.60
CA VAL A 40 -2.44 4.26 -7.51
C VAL A 40 -1.00 4.71 -7.57
N ARG A 41 -0.78 6.01 -7.79
CA ARG A 41 0.56 6.60 -7.74
C ARG A 41 0.99 6.82 -6.28
N PRO A 42 2.26 6.56 -5.92
CA PRO A 42 2.77 6.93 -4.61
C PRO A 42 2.68 8.44 -4.40
N MET A 43 2.33 8.86 -3.18
CA MET A 43 2.37 10.25 -2.76
C MET A 43 3.75 10.56 -2.17
N VAL A 44 4.36 11.65 -2.65
CA VAL A 44 5.62 12.19 -2.17
C VAL A 44 5.34 13.46 -1.38
N ALA A 45 6.03 13.62 -0.27
CA ALA A 45 6.01 14.85 0.52
C ALA A 45 7.42 15.15 1.01
N GLU A 46 7.73 16.42 1.17
CA GLU A 46 8.99 16.85 1.74
C GLU A 46 8.81 17.15 3.23
N LEU A 47 9.85 16.84 4.01
CA LEU A 47 9.89 17.17 5.43
C LEU A 47 10.62 18.50 5.64
N GLN A 48 9.89 19.50 6.12
CA GLN A 48 10.44 20.80 6.47
C GLN A 48 10.50 20.95 7.99
N MET A 49 11.72 21.10 8.53
CA MET A 49 11.91 21.44 9.93
C MET A 49 11.28 22.81 10.25
N ILE A 50 10.48 22.87 11.31
CA ILE A 50 9.92 24.12 11.86
C ILE A 50 11.03 24.93 12.53
N ASN A 51 11.90 24.22 13.26
CA ASN A 51 13.11 24.78 13.85
C ASN A 51 14.30 23.89 13.50
N LYS A 52 15.43 24.51 13.18
CA LYS A 52 16.69 23.83 12.88
C LYS A 52 17.44 23.40 14.14
N ASP A 53 17.14 24.02 15.28
CA ASP A 53 17.74 23.66 16.56
C ASP A 53 17.02 22.47 17.20
N CYS A 54 17.80 21.63 17.87
CA CYS A 54 17.29 20.51 18.64
C CYS A 54 16.52 21.02 19.85
N GLN A 55 15.30 20.52 20.03
CA GLN A 55 14.42 20.90 21.13
C GLN A 55 14.16 19.70 22.04
N GLU A 56 13.73 20.00 23.26
CA GLU A 56 13.50 19.02 24.32
C GLU A 56 12.15 19.25 24.99
N TRP A 57 11.43 18.15 25.26
CA TRP A 57 10.15 18.16 25.97
C TRP A 57 10.09 17.01 26.95
N SER A 58 9.67 17.27 28.19
CA SER A 58 9.56 16.25 29.24
C SER A 58 8.12 16.12 29.73
N PHE A 59 7.68 14.88 29.91
CA PHE A 59 6.33 14.57 30.37
C PHE A 59 6.34 13.43 31.38
N ASN A 60 5.53 13.55 32.44
CA ASN A 60 5.17 12.38 33.22
C ASN A 60 4.06 11.60 32.49
N ILE A 61 4.37 10.35 32.11
CA ILE A 61 3.47 9.41 31.46
C ILE A 61 3.06 8.33 32.47
N PHE A 62 1.77 8.00 32.49
CA PHE A 62 1.16 7.09 33.48
C PHE A 62 1.33 7.54 34.95
N PRO A 63 0.99 8.79 35.29
CA PRO A 63 1.05 9.23 36.68
C PRO A 63 0.19 8.31 37.57
N GLY A 64 0.71 7.96 38.75
CA GLY A 64 0.06 7.04 39.68
C GLY A 64 0.40 5.55 39.51
N VAL A 65 0.92 5.12 38.37
CA VAL A 65 1.28 3.71 38.10
C VAL A 65 2.65 3.38 38.70
N SER A 66 2.74 2.31 39.50
CA SER A 66 4.02 1.91 40.10
C SER A 66 4.97 1.31 39.06
N LEU A 67 6.28 1.44 39.26
CA LEU A 67 7.29 0.89 38.35
C LEU A 67 7.17 -0.63 38.16
N SER A 68 6.73 -1.37 39.18
CA SER A 68 6.50 -2.82 39.11
C SER A 68 5.38 -3.22 38.16
N GLU A 69 4.45 -2.31 37.87
CA GLU A 69 3.35 -2.54 36.93
C GLU A 69 3.72 -2.15 35.48
N ILE A 70 4.88 -1.53 35.28
CA ILE A 70 5.32 -1.06 33.97
C ILE A 70 6.04 -2.19 33.23
N SER A 71 5.36 -2.71 32.20
CA SER A 71 5.95 -3.65 31.25
C SER A 71 6.74 -2.92 30.14
N THR A 72 7.58 -3.67 29.42
CA THR A 72 8.29 -3.16 28.23
C THR A 72 7.33 -2.61 27.17
N ALA A 73 6.15 -3.23 26.99
CA ALA A 73 5.14 -2.73 26.06
C ALA A 73 4.59 -1.36 26.51
N MET A 74 4.37 -1.18 27.81
CA MET A 74 3.96 0.12 28.37
C MET A 74 5.06 1.17 28.21
N LEU A 75 6.34 0.79 28.36
CA LEU A 75 7.46 1.69 28.13
C LEU A 75 7.49 2.22 26.68
N GLU A 76 7.30 1.35 25.68
CA GLU A 76 7.24 1.77 24.28
C GLU A 76 6.02 2.66 24.01
N ASN A 77 4.86 2.34 24.60
CA ASN A 77 3.69 3.21 24.55
C ASN A 77 3.95 4.56 25.21
N ALA A 78 4.74 4.61 26.29
CA ALA A 78 5.08 5.86 26.97
C ALA A 78 5.91 6.77 26.06
N LYS A 79 6.91 6.21 25.36
CA LYS A 79 7.72 6.93 24.36
C LYS A 79 6.84 7.46 23.23
N ALA A 80 5.96 6.64 22.67
CA ALA A 80 5.04 7.06 21.62
C ALA A 80 4.11 8.20 22.07
N ASN A 81 3.56 8.10 23.29
CA ASN A 81 2.70 9.13 23.88
C ASN A 81 3.46 10.45 24.10
N ALA A 82 4.68 10.37 24.64
CA ALA A 82 5.54 11.53 24.82
C ALA A 82 5.91 12.18 23.49
N ALA A 83 6.25 11.40 22.46
CA ALA A 83 6.54 11.92 21.12
C ALA A 83 5.33 12.62 20.51
N PHE A 84 4.13 12.04 20.65
CA PHE A 84 2.89 12.67 20.21
C PHE A 84 2.61 14.00 20.92
N LYS A 85 2.79 14.05 22.26
CA LYS A 85 2.63 15.28 23.04
C LYS A 85 3.65 16.35 22.63
N ALA A 86 4.91 15.96 22.42
CA ALA A 86 5.97 16.84 21.93
C ALA A 86 5.62 17.43 20.55
N ALA A 87 5.22 16.58 19.60
CA ALA A 87 4.81 17.01 18.26
C ALA A 87 3.63 18.00 18.33
N LYS A 88 2.61 17.68 19.14
CA LYS A 88 1.45 18.55 19.33
C LYS A 88 1.82 19.91 19.91
N LEU A 89 2.67 19.97 20.95
CA LEU A 89 3.12 21.23 21.55
C LEU A 89 3.98 22.06 20.61
N ALA A 90 4.84 21.40 19.82
CA ALA A 90 5.64 22.06 18.80
C ALA A 90 4.84 22.48 17.56
N GLY A 91 3.56 22.09 17.47
CA GLY A 91 2.74 22.27 16.26
C GLY A 91 3.30 21.53 15.05
N ALA A 92 4.01 20.42 15.28
CA ALA A 92 4.70 19.61 14.27
C ALA A 92 3.89 18.37 13.88
N ASP A 93 4.13 17.86 12.67
CA ASP A 93 3.59 16.56 12.24
C ASP A 93 4.48 15.41 12.74
N ILE A 94 5.78 15.66 12.91
CA ILE A 94 6.76 14.67 13.35
C ILE A 94 7.91 15.35 14.13
N ILE A 95 8.53 14.60 15.04
CA ILE A 95 9.83 14.93 15.64
C ILE A 95 10.90 14.09 14.94
N LEU A 96 11.74 14.71 14.11
CA LEU A 96 12.82 14.04 13.40
C LEU A 96 13.97 13.71 14.34
N GLY A 97 14.55 12.51 14.15
CA GLY A 97 15.68 12.04 14.95
C GLY A 97 15.37 11.95 16.44
N ALA A 98 14.12 11.66 16.80
CA ALA A 98 13.67 11.63 18.19
C ALA A 98 14.50 10.64 19.03
N THR A 99 15.07 11.16 20.13
CA THR A 99 15.73 10.36 21.17
C THR A 99 14.93 10.47 22.46
N PHE A 100 14.98 9.41 23.27
CA PHE A 100 14.18 9.30 24.48
C PHE A 100 15.07 9.04 25.68
N TYR A 101 14.91 9.84 26.72
CA TYR A 101 15.45 9.58 28.05
C TYR A 101 14.28 9.32 28.99
N VAL A 102 14.27 8.15 29.63
CA VAL A 102 13.15 7.71 30.47
C VAL A 102 13.65 7.38 31.86
N ILE A 103 13.03 7.98 32.87
CA ILE A 103 13.30 7.69 34.29
C ILE A 103 11.98 7.43 35.03
N ASN A 104 12.07 6.66 36.11
CA ASN A 104 10.94 6.47 37.01
C ASN A 104 10.68 7.77 37.79
N ASN A 105 9.43 8.24 37.81
CA ASN A 105 9.06 9.40 38.61
C ASN A 105 8.69 8.97 40.04
N GLU A 106 9.62 9.08 40.98
CA GLU A 106 9.41 8.61 42.35
C GLU A 106 8.31 9.38 43.11
N LYS A 107 8.08 10.66 42.76
CA LYS A 107 7.15 11.53 43.48
C LYS A 107 5.70 11.34 43.01
N ALA A 108 5.49 11.34 41.71
CA ALA A 108 4.16 11.26 41.10
C ALA A 108 3.80 9.84 40.63
N LYS A 109 4.73 8.90 40.75
CA LYS A 109 4.70 7.58 40.08
C LYS A 109 4.63 7.76 38.55
N GLY A 110 4.75 6.66 37.80
CA GLY A 110 4.84 6.69 36.33
C GLY A 110 6.26 6.93 35.82
N LEU A 111 6.36 7.42 34.58
CA LEU A 111 7.62 7.61 33.86
C LEU A 111 7.79 9.05 33.43
N ASP A 112 8.88 9.70 33.83
CA ASP A 112 9.30 10.93 33.19
C ASP A 112 10.02 10.58 31.88
N VAL A 113 9.35 10.88 30.77
CA VAL A 113 9.86 10.67 29.42
C VAL A 113 10.24 12.02 28.84
N THR A 114 11.53 12.17 28.55
CA THR A 114 12.11 13.33 27.88
C THR A 114 12.38 12.97 26.42
N VAL A 115 11.81 13.74 25.51
CA VAL A 115 11.94 13.59 24.06
C VAL A 115 12.83 14.71 23.54
N ARG A 116 13.87 14.38 22.78
CA ARG A 116 14.72 15.36 22.10
C ARG A 116 14.73 15.14 20.61
N GLY A 117 14.62 16.20 19.82
CA GLY A 117 14.71 16.11 18.36
C GLY A 117 14.31 17.39 17.64
N TYR A 118 14.05 17.27 16.34
CA TYR A 118 13.79 18.42 15.47
C TYR A 118 12.33 18.40 14.99
N PRO A 119 11.49 19.35 15.40
CA PRO A 119 10.09 19.37 14.99
C PRO A 119 9.98 19.73 13.51
N ALA A 120 9.17 18.98 12.74
CA ALA A 120 9.01 19.17 11.31
C ALA A 120 7.56 18.96 10.84
N LYS A 121 7.25 19.51 9.66
CA LYS A 121 5.98 19.35 8.94
C LYS A 121 6.18 18.70 7.58
N TYR A 122 5.16 17.99 7.13
CA TYR A 122 5.07 17.58 5.74
C TYR A 122 4.60 18.76 4.89
N VAL A 123 5.34 19.03 3.82
CA VAL A 123 5.04 20.11 2.87
C VAL A 123 5.16 19.58 1.45
N ARG A 124 4.59 20.33 0.50
CA ARG A 124 4.69 20.04 -0.94
C ARG A 124 4.29 18.59 -1.29
N PHE A 125 3.09 18.19 -0.86
CA PHE A 125 2.51 16.92 -1.28
C PHE A 125 2.26 16.91 -2.79
N HIS A 126 2.72 15.87 -3.48
CA HIS A 126 2.52 15.66 -4.92
C HIS A 126 2.58 14.16 -5.24
N ASN A 127 2.07 13.74 -6.39
CA ASN A 127 2.26 12.37 -6.85
C ASN A 127 3.68 12.18 -7.40
N TYR A 128 4.21 10.97 -7.26
CA TYR A 128 5.51 10.62 -7.82
C TYR A 128 5.58 10.94 -9.33
N GLY A 129 6.62 11.67 -9.73
CA GLY A 129 6.82 12.04 -11.14
C GLY A 129 5.85 13.12 -11.66
N GLU A 130 5.10 13.77 -10.78
CA GLU A 130 4.10 14.77 -11.16
C GLU A 130 4.72 16.16 -11.43
N GLY A 131 4.61 16.59 -12.68
CA GLY A 131 5.00 17.94 -13.10
C GLY A 131 6.47 18.27 -12.83
N GLN A 132 6.75 19.56 -12.62
CA GLN A 132 8.11 20.01 -12.32
C GLN A 132 8.61 19.53 -10.95
N LEU A 133 7.72 19.35 -9.97
CA LEU A 133 8.08 18.89 -8.63
C LEU A 133 8.59 17.44 -8.66
N GLY A 134 7.87 16.54 -9.35
CA GLY A 134 8.23 15.14 -9.39
C GLY A 134 9.33 14.76 -10.39
N THR A 135 9.83 15.71 -11.19
CA THR A 135 10.88 15.44 -12.19
C THR A 135 12.16 14.91 -11.52
N ASP A 136 12.43 15.34 -10.29
CA ASP A 136 13.63 14.96 -9.53
C ASP A 136 13.39 13.85 -8.51
N ASP A 137 12.14 13.38 -8.34
CA ASP A 137 11.81 12.32 -7.38
C ASP A 137 12.65 11.06 -7.62
N SER A 138 12.77 10.66 -8.88
CA SER A 138 13.53 9.48 -9.31
C SER A 138 14.99 9.50 -8.85
N LYS A 139 15.62 10.69 -8.78
CA LYS A 139 17.02 10.83 -8.36
C LYS A 139 17.25 10.38 -6.92
N TRP A 140 16.25 10.56 -6.06
CA TRP A 140 16.36 10.30 -4.62
C TRP A 140 15.61 9.03 -4.20
N ILE A 141 14.50 8.72 -4.86
CA ILE A 141 13.61 7.61 -4.49
C ILE A 141 14.04 6.30 -5.15
N ASP A 142 14.40 6.29 -6.44
CA ASP A 142 14.78 5.05 -7.13
C ASP A 142 15.99 4.35 -6.50
N PRO A 143 17.06 5.05 -6.05
CA PRO A 143 18.16 4.40 -5.34
C PRO A 143 17.73 3.73 -4.04
N LEU A 144 16.80 4.35 -3.29
CA LEU A 144 16.26 3.79 -2.05
C LEU A 144 15.43 2.54 -2.32
N GLN A 145 14.56 2.58 -3.33
CA GLN A 145 13.75 1.45 -3.73
C GLN A 145 14.60 0.30 -4.28
N ASN A 146 15.56 0.60 -5.16
CA ASN A 146 16.46 -0.41 -5.71
C ASN A 146 17.36 -1.03 -4.62
N GLY A 147 17.89 -0.22 -3.70
CA GLY A 147 18.63 -0.70 -2.54
C GLY A 147 17.77 -1.57 -1.61
N ALA A 148 16.50 -1.20 -1.37
CA ALA A 148 15.57 -2.02 -0.60
C ALA A 148 15.25 -3.35 -1.29
N ARG A 149 15.06 -3.35 -2.61
CA ARG A 149 14.86 -4.56 -3.41
C ARG A 149 16.05 -5.50 -3.35
N ILE A 150 17.28 -4.98 -3.46
CA ILE A 150 18.51 -5.78 -3.34
C ILE A 150 18.59 -6.45 -1.95
N ARG A 151 18.22 -5.73 -0.88
CA ARG A 151 18.17 -6.29 0.47
C ARG A 151 17.13 -7.41 0.58
N ALA A 152 15.93 -7.22 0.06
CA ALA A 152 14.88 -8.24 0.08
C ALA A 152 15.33 -9.53 -0.63
N ILE A 153 15.87 -9.42 -1.85
CA ILE A 153 16.40 -10.56 -2.62
C ILE A 153 17.54 -11.27 -1.87
N SER A 154 18.40 -10.51 -1.17
CA SER A 154 19.47 -11.11 -0.35
C SER A 154 18.95 -11.88 0.86
N VAL A 155 17.84 -11.47 1.46
CA VAL A 155 17.23 -12.16 2.61
C VAL A 155 16.58 -13.47 2.14
N ASP A 156 15.82 -13.42 1.05
CA ASP A 156 15.19 -14.61 0.45
C ASP A 156 16.25 -15.65 0.06
N ASN A 157 17.36 -15.22 -0.54
CA ASN A 157 18.47 -16.10 -0.89
C ASN A 157 19.18 -16.71 0.34
N LYS A 158 19.24 -16.01 1.48
CA LYS A 158 19.78 -16.56 2.73
C LYS A 158 18.84 -17.57 3.36
N GLN A 159 17.53 -17.31 3.39
CA GLN A 159 16.53 -18.26 3.87
C GLN A 159 16.53 -19.54 3.02
N ASN A 160 16.56 -19.41 1.69
CA ASN A 160 16.57 -20.58 0.79
C ASN A 160 17.85 -21.42 0.93
N LYS A 161 19.00 -20.81 1.23
CA LYS A 161 20.24 -21.54 1.55
C LYS A 161 20.20 -22.24 2.92
N ALA A 162 19.55 -21.64 3.91
CA ALA A 162 19.40 -22.26 5.23
C ALA A 162 18.52 -23.52 5.17
N VAL A 163 17.37 -23.45 4.47
CA VAL A 163 16.46 -24.58 4.25
C VAL A 163 17.12 -25.68 3.39
N GLY A 164 17.94 -25.29 2.41
CA GLY A 164 18.69 -26.24 1.58
C GLY A 164 19.78 -27.02 2.33
N ASN A 165 20.35 -26.46 3.41
CA ASN A 165 21.35 -27.14 4.22
C ASN A 165 20.74 -28.10 5.26
N GLU A 166 19.56 -27.80 5.81
CA GLU A 166 18.87 -28.72 6.72
C GLU A 166 18.41 -30.00 6.03
N ASN A 167 18.07 -29.94 4.74
CA ASN A 167 17.65 -31.11 3.95
C ASN A 167 18.82 -31.95 3.40
N ARG A 168 20.07 -31.46 3.46
CA ARG A 168 21.27 -32.22 3.03
C ARG A 168 21.96 -32.96 4.17
N ASN A 169 21.63 -32.63 5.41
CA ASN A 169 22.21 -33.23 6.63
C ASN A 169 21.26 -34.27 7.28
N LYS A 170 20.30 -34.81 6.52
CA LYS A 170 19.45 -35.94 6.91
C LYS A 170 19.70 -37.15 6.02
#